data_AF-A0A0D7QBR9-F1
#
_entry.id   AF-A0A0D7QBR9-F1
#
_cell.length_a   1.000
_cell.length_b   1.000
_cell.length_c   1.000
_cell.angle_alpha   90.00
_cell.angle_beta   90.00
_cell.angle_gamma   90.00
#
_symmetry.space_group_name_H-M   'P 1'
#
loop_
_entity.id
_entity.type
_entity.pdbx_description
1 polymer ?
#
loop_
_entity_poly.entity_id
_entity_poly.type
_entity_poly.pdbx_seq_one_letter_code
_entity_poly.pdbx_strand_id
1 'polypeptide(L)' 'MDYEAQEKRQPTAEERAAKKEKSLWDAKKALAERKKADDAFRANFERLKAERLTREQKS' A
#
# COMPACT_ATOMS: atom_id res chain seq x y z
N MET A 1 16.94 -37.68 -13.25
CA MET A 1 16.55 -36.26 -13.25
C MET A 1 17.61 -35.55 -12.43
N ASP A 2 18.70 -35.16 -13.07
CA ASP A 2 19.76 -34.40 -12.40
C ASP A 2 19.28 -32.95 -12.26
N TYR A 3 18.99 -32.54 -11.04
CA TYR A 3 18.72 -31.14 -10.74
C TYR A 3 20.07 -30.44 -10.67
N GLU A 4 20.49 -29.79 -11.76
CA GLU A 4 21.58 -28.84 -11.71
C GLU A 4 21.21 -27.73 -10.73
N ALA A 5 21.93 -27.67 -9.61
CA ALA A 5 21.83 -26.56 -8.67
C ALA A 5 22.35 -25.31 -9.40
N GLN A 6 21.44 -24.49 -9.93
CA GLN A 6 21.80 -23.16 -10.43
C GLN A 6 22.37 -22.35 -9.27
N GLU A 7 23.69 -22.19 -9.24
CA GLU A 7 24.36 -21.26 -8.35
C GLU A 7 23.83 -19.86 -8.63
N LYS A 8 22.98 -19.35 -7.73
CA LYS A 8 22.43 -18.01 -7.84
C LYS A 8 23.58 -17.02 -7.65
N ARG A 9 23.97 -16.35 -8.74
CA ARG A 9 24.96 -15.28 -8.70
C ARG A 9 24.52 -14.20 -7.70
N GLN A 10 25.43 -13.77 -6.85
CA GLN A 10 25.17 -12.63 -5.99
C GLN A 10 24.95 -11.37 -6.84
N PRO A 11 23.93 -10.55 -6.54
CA PRO A 11 23.65 -9.37 -7.34
C PRO A 11 24.78 -8.35 -7.27
N THR A 12 25.07 -7.70 -8.41
CA THR A 12 26.07 -6.64 -8.49
C THR A 12 25.64 -5.42 -7.65
N ALA A 13 26.58 -4.48 -7.41
CA ALA A 13 26.25 -3.25 -6.69
C ALA A 13 25.18 -2.42 -7.41
N GLU A 14 25.25 -2.38 -8.75
CA GLU A 14 24.29 -1.67 -9.61
C GLU A 14 22.90 -2.32 -9.57
N GLU A 15 22.82 -3.65 -9.67
CA GLU A 15 21.56 -4.39 -9.56
C GLU A 15 20.90 -4.17 -8.19
N ARG A 16 21.70 -4.12 -7.12
CA ARG A 16 21.21 -3.79 -5.79
C ARG A 16 20.70 -2.35 -5.70
N ALA A 17 21.38 -1.40 -6.31
CA ALA A 17 20.95 0.00 -6.34
C ALA A 17 19.62 0.16 -7.09
N ALA A 18 19.51 -0.42 -8.29
CA ALA A 18 18.27 -0.40 -9.09
C ALA A 18 17.11 -1.07 -8.35
N LYS A 19 17.35 -2.20 -7.65
CA LYS A 19 16.33 -2.86 -6.83
C LYS A 19 15.85 -1.99 -5.68
N LYS A 20 16.76 -1.26 -5.01
CA LYS A 20 16.41 -0.32 -3.94
C LYS A 20 15.57 0.83 -4.48
N GLU A 21 15.96 1.43 -5.59
CA GLU A 21 15.20 2.53 -6.20
C GLU A 21 13.80 2.10 -6.59
N LYS A 22 13.67 0.94 -7.25
CA LYS A 22 12.36 0.36 -7.57
C LYS A 22 11.52 0.12 -6.32
N SER A 23 12.12 -0.48 -5.29
CA SER A 23 11.42 -0.71 -4.02
C SER A 23 10.95 0.58 -3.35
N LEU A 24 11.72 1.66 -3.44
CA LEU A 24 11.33 2.97 -2.91
C LEU A 24 10.16 3.56 -3.71
N TRP A 25 10.18 3.42 -5.04
CA TRP A 25 9.09 3.88 -5.89
C TRP A 25 7.79 3.10 -5.61
N ASP A 26 7.87 1.77 -5.53
CA ASP A 26 6.74 0.89 -5.20
C ASP A 26 6.17 1.24 -3.81
N ALA A 27 7.03 1.46 -2.81
CA ALA A 27 6.60 1.85 -1.47
C ALA A 27 5.90 3.22 -1.44
N LYS A 28 6.39 4.20 -2.19
CA LYS A 28 5.74 5.51 -2.31
C LYS A 28 4.37 5.40 -2.97
N LYS A 29 4.25 4.58 -4.01
CA LYS A 29 2.97 4.33 -4.69
C LYS A 29 1.96 3.67 -3.74
N ALA A 30 2.38 2.62 -3.04
CA ALA A 30 1.53 1.93 -2.06
C ALA A 30 1.07 2.86 -0.93
N LEU A 31 1.95 3.75 -0.44
CA LEU A 31 1.60 4.73 0.58
C LEU A 31 0.55 5.73 0.07
N ALA A 32 0.70 6.22 -1.15
CA ALA A 32 -0.26 7.13 -1.76
C ALA A 32 -1.64 6.48 -1.95
N GLU A 33 -1.69 5.22 -2.39
CA GLU A 33 -2.92 4.45 -2.53
C GLU A 33 -3.60 4.21 -1.17
N ARG A 34 -2.83 3.83 -0.14
CA ARG A 34 -3.34 3.68 1.22
C ARG A 34 -3.92 4.99 1.75
N LYS A 35 -3.23 6.12 1.56
CA LYS A 35 -3.72 7.41 2.02
C LYS A 35 -5.07 7.77 1.37
N LYS A 36 -5.22 7.52 0.07
CA LYS A 36 -6.51 7.73 -0.62
C LYS A 36 -7.62 6.87 -0.03
N ALA A 37 -7.34 5.60 0.28
CA ALA A 37 -8.31 4.71 0.91
C ALA A 37 -8.69 5.17 2.32
N ASP A 38 -7.71 5.59 3.12
CA ASP A 38 -7.92 6.10 4.49
C ASP A 38 -8.75 7.39 4.47
N ASP A 39 -8.48 8.30 3.53
CA ASP A 39 -9.24 9.55 3.36
C ASP A 39 -10.70 9.26 2.97
N ALA A 40 -10.93 8.34 2.03
CA ALA A 40 -12.28 7.91 1.63
C ALA A 40 -13.05 7.23 2.78
N PHE A 41 -12.37 6.39 3.57
CA PHE A 41 -12.96 5.77 4.76
C PHE A 41 -13.38 6.83 5.79
N ARG A 42 -12.50 7.80 6.09
CA ARG A 42 -12.81 8.88 7.04
C ARG A 42 -13.99 9.72 6.59
N ALA A 43 -14.03 10.11 5.31
CA ALA A 43 -15.15 10.88 4.76
C ALA A 43 -16.49 10.12 4.90
N ASN A 44 -16.48 8.82 4.59
CA ASN A 44 -17.67 7.97 4.74
C ASN A 44 -18.08 7.79 6.20
N PHE A 45 -17.12 7.61 7.11
CA PHE A 45 -17.37 7.49 8.54
C PHE A 45 -18.04 8.74 9.09
N GLU A 46 -17.52 9.94 8.78
CA GLU A 46 -18.11 11.19 9.23
C GLU A 46 -19.51 11.42 8.65
N ARG A 47 -19.74 11.06 7.37
CA ARG A 47 -21.09 11.09 6.78
C ARG A 47 -22.07 10.19 7.53
N LEU A 48 -21.69 8.93 7.78
CA LEU A 48 -22.54 7.97 8.50
C LEU A 48 -22.80 8.40 9.94
N LYS A 49 -21.81 8.98 10.61
CA LYS A 49 -21.94 9.55 11.95
C LYS A 49 -22.95 10.70 11.97
N ALA A 50 -22.87 11.62 10.99
CA ALA A 50 -23.82 12.72 10.87
C ALA A 50 -25.25 12.24 10.57
N GLU A 51 -25.40 11.25 9.69
CA GLU A 51 -26.69 10.62 9.40
C GLU A 51 -27.28 9.94 10.64
N ARG A 52 -26.46 9.23 11.42
CA ARG A 52 -26.89 8.59 12.66
C ARG A 52 -27.39 9.63 13.67
N LEU A 53 -26.62 10.70 13.90
CA LEU A 53 -27.03 11.78 14.80
C LEU A 53 -28.37 12.41 14.37
N THR A 54 -28.54 12.63 13.07
CA THR A 54 -29.79 13.18 12.52
C THR A 54 -30.97 12.23 12.72
N ARG A 55 -30.77 10.91 12.63
CA ARG A 55 -31.81 9.91 12.88
C ARG A 55 -32.17 9.84 14.36
N GLU A 56 -31.17 9.87 15.24
CA GLU A 56 -31.37 9.86 16.69
C GLU A 56 -32.11 11.11 17.19
N GLN A 57 -31.91 12.28 16.57
CA GLN A 57 -32.65 13.51 16.91
C GLN A 57 -34.09 13.56 16.38
N LYS A 58 -34.43 12.73 15.40
CA LYS A 58 -35.77 12.65 14.79
C LYS A 58 -36.66 11.55 15.37
N SER A 59 -36.08 10.70 16.22
CA SER A 59 -36.79 9.67 16.99
C SER A 59 -37.14 10.17 18.38
#